data_AF-A0A250WYM5-F1
#
_entry.id   AF-A0A250WYM5-F1
#
_cell.length_a   1.000
_cell.length_b   1.000
_cell.length_c   1.000
_cell.angle_alpha   90.00
_cell.angle_beta   90.00
_cell.angle_gamma   90.00
#
_symmetry.space_group_name_H-M   'P 1'
#
loop_
_entity.id
_entity.type
_entity.pdbx_description
1 polymer ?
#
loop_
_entity_poly.entity_id
_entity_poly.type
_entity_poly.pdbx_seq_one_letter_code
_entity_poly.pdbx_strand_id
1 'polypeptide(L)'
;MSPFQAPDWASQPCRVATLEIRSPAGELETIPIDSQPYYLFGRAADQVHLVLDDTSCSRVHAALVHHEDGRIFLIDLHSTSGTQVDRKPIPAHKPTSIKDGAVIKFGTNPTSYTVRSEKRKSTAEPKMKVRASHLLVKHKDSRRPSSWKEPTVTRTKEEALEMIQGFHQQLVSNGVDFATLASKESHCSSAQRGGDLGEFGPGQMQKPFEDATFQMNVGELSGPVFTDSGVHLILRTG
;
A
#
# COMPACT_ATOMS: atom_id res chain seq x y z
N MET A 1 15.94 -27.37 -7.98
CA MET A 1 16.17 -25.95 -7.60
C MET A 1 16.41 -25.18 -8.89
N SER A 2 15.63 -24.14 -9.15
CA SER A 2 15.80 -23.30 -10.36
C SER A 2 17.13 -22.54 -10.26
N PRO A 3 17.95 -22.49 -11.32
CA PRO A 3 19.24 -21.79 -11.31
C PRO A 3 19.10 -20.25 -11.35
N PHE A 4 17.89 -19.72 -11.46
CA PHE A 4 17.66 -18.28 -11.48
C PHE A 4 17.73 -17.68 -10.07
N GLN A 5 18.66 -16.75 -9.88
CA GLN A 5 18.68 -15.87 -8.72
C GLN A 5 18.04 -14.53 -9.11
N ALA A 6 16.94 -14.17 -8.43
CA ALA A 6 16.30 -12.89 -8.65
C ALA A 6 17.28 -11.75 -8.33
N PRO A 7 17.32 -10.68 -9.13
CA PRO A 7 18.11 -9.50 -8.81
C PRO A 7 17.67 -8.87 -7.48
N ASP A 8 18.57 -8.19 -6.77
CA ASP A 8 18.28 -7.58 -5.47
C ASP A 8 17.18 -6.50 -5.52
N TRP A 9 16.96 -5.90 -6.69
CA TRP A 9 15.89 -4.92 -6.94
C TRP A 9 14.53 -5.55 -7.24
N ALA A 10 14.44 -6.88 -7.37
CA ALA A 10 13.18 -7.57 -7.56
C ALA A 10 12.29 -7.37 -6.34
N SER A 11 11.07 -6.89 -6.55
CA SER A 11 10.15 -6.56 -5.46
C SER A 11 8.74 -7.06 -5.74
N GLN A 12 7.90 -7.07 -4.71
CA GLN A 12 6.50 -7.43 -4.88
C GLN A 12 5.81 -6.43 -5.82
N PRO A 13 4.97 -6.90 -6.78
CA PRO A 13 4.32 -6.02 -7.75
C PRO A 13 3.43 -4.96 -7.08
N CYS A 14 3.62 -3.69 -7.44
CA CYS A 14 2.78 -2.58 -6.96
C CYS A 14 1.64 -2.20 -7.94
N ARG A 15 1.48 -2.97 -9.03
CA ARG A 15 0.50 -2.78 -10.11
C ARG A 15 -0.28 -4.06 -10.34
N VAL A 16 -1.50 -3.95 -10.89
CA VAL A 16 -2.15 -5.14 -11.46
C VAL A 16 -1.40 -5.46 -12.74
N ALA A 17 -0.99 -6.70 -12.87
CA ALA A 17 -0.32 -7.18 -14.07
C ALA A 17 -0.89 -8.54 -14.45
N THR A 18 -1.26 -8.67 -15.72
CA THR A 18 -1.72 -9.92 -16.31
C THR A 18 -0.95 -10.21 -17.58
N LEU A 19 -0.78 -11.49 -17.88
CA LEU A 19 -0.22 -11.97 -19.13
C LEU A 19 -1.34 -12.53 -19.99
N GLU A 20 -1.58 -11.88 -21.12
CA GLU A 20 -2.48 -12.36 -22.18
C GLU A 20 -1.71 -13.31 -23.09
N ILE A 21 -2.09 -14.57 -23.15
CA ILE A 21 -1.50 -15.63 -23.97
C ILE A 21 -2.44 -15.88 -25.13
N ARG A 22 -1.96 -15.63 -26.35
CA ARG A 22 -2.74 -15.86 -27.57
C ARG A 22 -2.14 -16.97 -28.41
N SER A 23 -2.89 -18.05 -28.55
CA SER A 23 -2.49 -19.22 -29.34
C SER A 23 -2.53 -18.91 -30.85
N PRO A 24 -1.86 -19.73 -31.69
CA PRO A 24 -1.92 -19.57 -33.15
C PRO A 24 -3.33 -19.75 -33.72
N ALA A 25 -4.18 -20.52 -33.03
CA ALA A 25 -5.59 -20.71 -33.37
C ALA A 25 -6.46 -19.50 -33.00
N GLY A 26 -5.90 -18.50 -32.30
CA GLY A 26 -6.61 -17.28 -31.89
C GLY A 26 -7.26 -17.36 -30.52
N GLU A 27 -7.07 -18.45 -29.76
CA GLU A 27 -7.56 -18.58 -28.39
C GLU A 27 -6.80 -17.62 -27.47
N LEU A 28 -7.50 -17.03 -26.51
CA LEU A 28 -6.95 -16.08 -25.54
C LEU A 28 -7.11 -16.62 -24.13
N GLU A 29 -5.99 -16.81 -23.44
CA GLU A 29 -5.91 -17.09 -22.02
C GLU A 29 -5.29 -15.91 -21.29
N THR A 30 -5.71 -15.64 -20.05
CA THR A 30 -5.16 -14.54 -19.24
C THR A 30 -4.73 -15.09 -17.88
N ILE A 31 -3.47 -14.85 -17.51
CA ILE A 31 -2.90 -15.32 -16.25
C ILE A 31 -2.43 -14.12 -15.41
N PRO A 32 -2.74 -14.05 -14.10
CA PRO A 32 -2.20 -13.03 -13.23
C PRO A 32 -0.68 -13.20 -13.04
N ILE A 33 0.05 -12.10 -13.19
CA ILE A 33 1.50 -12.02 -12.97
C ILE A 33 1.82 -10.92 -11.95
N ASP A 34 1.01 -10.77 -10.91
CA ASP A 34 1.12 -9.68 -9.92
C ASP A 34 1.19 -10.17 -8.46
N SER A 35 1.47 -11.45 -8.26
CA SER A 35 1.48 -12.11 -6.94
C SER A 35 2.89 -12.53 -6.47
N GLN A 36 3.89 -12.44 -7.35
CA GLN A 36 5.27 -12.82 -7.06
C GLN A 36 6.25 -11.78 -7.60
N PRO A 37 7.45 -11.63 -7.00
CA PRO A 37 8.45 -10.67 -7.48
C PRO A 37 8.99 -10.98 -8.88
N TYR A 38 8.89 -12.24 -9.31
CA TYR A 38 9.28 -12.66 -10.64
C TYR A 38 8.51 -13.91 -11.10
N TYR A 39 8.49 -14.12 -12.41
CA TYR A 39 7.91 -15.28 -13.08
C TYR A 39 8.93 -15.83 -14.08
N LEU A 40 9.01 -17.16 -14.17
CA LEU A 40 9.97 -17.87 -15.03
C LEU A 40 9.21 -18.52 -16.17
N PHE A 41 9.78 -18.43 -17.37
CA PHE A 41 9.22 -18.98 -18.59
C PHE A 41 10.19 -20.01 -19.14
N GLY A 42 9.70 -21.15 -19.60
CA GLY A 42 10.54 -22.16 -20.24
C GLY A 42 9.84 -23.49 -20.40
N ARG A 43 10.55 -24.46 -20.99
CA ARG A 43 9.98 -25.78 -21.30
C ARG A 43 9.93 -26.74 -20.11
N ALA A 44 10.73 -26.53 -19.07
CA ALA A 44 10.83 -27.44 -17.93
C ALA A 44 9.81 -27.08 -16.83
N ALA A 45 8.64 -27.71 -16.86
CA ALA A 45 7.50 -27.42 -15.98
C ALA A 45 7.83 -27.48 -14.47
N ASP A 46 8.82 -28.27 -14.08
CA ASP A 46 9.31 -28.40 -12.70
C ASP A 46 10.20 -27.22 -12.25
N GLN A 47 10.59 -26.33 -13.17
CA GLN A 47 11.57 -25.26 -12.94
C GLN A 47 11.03 -23.86 -13.27
N VAL A 48 9.81 -23.76 -13.79
CA VAL A 48 9.25 -22.51 -14.32
C VAL A 48 7.85 -22.26 -13.78
N HIS A 49 7.44 -21.00 -13.85
CA HIS A 49 6.09 -20.57 -13.49
C HIS A 49 5.12 -20.69 -14.67
N LEU A 50 5.63 -20.54 -15.89
CA LEU A 50 4.85 -20.66 -17.13
C LEU A 50 5.58 -21.56 -18.12
N VAL A 51 4.88 -22.62 -18.54
CA VAL A 51 5.41 -23.61 -19.47
C VAL A 51 5.30 -23.11 -20.91
N LEU A 52 6.44 -23.01 -21.58
CA LEU A 52 6.52 -22.74 -23.02
C LEU A 52 6.62 -24.09 -23.75
N ASP A 53 5.49 -24.58 -24.25
CA ASP A 53 5.42 -25.86 -24.98
C ASP A 53 5.89 -25.70 -26.44
N ASP A 54 7.19 -25.46 -26.60
CA ASP A 54 7.84 -25.37 -27.91
C ASP A 54 9.31 -25.78 -27.81
N THR A 55 9.79 -26.58 -28.77
CA THR A 55 11.17 -27.09 -28.77
C THR A 55 12.24 -26.02 -28.98
N SER A 56 11.88 -24.89 -29.58
CA SER A 56 12.77 -23.71 -29.69
C SER A 56 12.96 -22.99 -28.35
N CYS A 57 12.16 -23.34 -27.33
CA CYS A 57 12.26 -22.74 -26.01
C CYS A 57 13.20 -23.55 -25.09
N SER A 58 14.19 -22.88 -24.51
CA SER A 58 15.03 -23.42 -23.44
C SER A 58 14.20 -23.88 -22.23
N ARG A 59 14.75 -24.82 -21.45
CA ARG A 59 14.14 -25.34 -20.21
C ARG A 59 13.73 -24.24 -19.23
N VAL A 60 14.66 -23.31 -19.00
CA VAL A 60 14.42 -22.03 -18.32
C VAL A 60 14.92 -20.98 -19.32
N HIS A 61 14.00 -20.21 -19.89
CA HIS A 61 14.22 -19.39 -21.07
C HIS A 61 14.37 -17.90 -20.72
N ALA A 62 13.46 -17.39 -19.92
CA ALA A 62 13.42 -15.99 -19.53
C ALA A 62 12.81 -15.82 -18.14
N ALA A 63 13.07 -14.67 -17.52
CA ALA A 63 12.43 -14.23 -16.30
C ALA A 63 11.75 -12.87 -16.54
N LEU A 64 10.50 -12.76 -16.12
CA LEU A 64 9.82 -11.48 -15.92
C LEU A 64 10.01 -11.09 -14.46
N VAL A 65 10.49 -9.88 -14.20
CA VAL A 65 10.83 -9.40 -12.87
C VAL A 65 10.16 -8.06 -12.62
N HIS A 66 9.55 -7.92 -11.45
CA HIS A 66 8.90 -6.69 -11.02
C HIS A 66 9.87 -5.79 -10.26
N HIS A 67 9.69 -4.50 -10.44
CA HIS A 67 10.44 -3.46 -9.75
C HIS A 67 9.50 -2.61 -8.89
N GLU A 68 10.03 -2.01 -7.82
CA GLU A 68 9.22 -1.29 -6.81
C GLU A 68 8.52 -0.05 -7.36
N ASP A 69 9.11 0.60 -8.38
CA ASP A 69 8.52 1.73 -9.11
C ASP A 69 7.36 1.33 -10.05
N GLY A 70 7.05 0.03 -10.10
CA GLY A 70 6.00 -0.58 -10.90
C GLY A 70 6.38 -0.80 -12.35
N ARG A 71 7.66 -0.67 -12.72
CA ARG A 71 8.15 -1.18 -14.01
C ARG A 71 8.25 -2.70 -13.96
N ILE A 72 8.11 -3.30 -15.13
CA ILE A 72 8.33 -4.72 -15.34
C ILE A 72 9.52 -4.86 -16.28
N PHE A 73 10.40 -5.82 -15.98
CA PHE A 73 11.58 -6.13 -16.78
C PHE A 73 11.51 -7.58 -17.27
N LEU A 74 11.92 -7.80 -18.51
CA LEU A 74 12.16 -9.12 -19.06
C LEU A 74 13.67 -9.35 -19.17
N ILE A 75 14.13 -10.49 -18.67
CA ILE A 75 15.52 -10.93 -18.70
C ILE A 75 15.56 -12.25 -19.48
N ASP A 76 16.22 -12.25 -20.64
CA ASP A 76 16.53 -13.50 -21.33
C ASP A 76 17.64 -14.24 -20.56
N LEU A 77 17.41 -15.51 -20.22
CA LEU A 77 18.31 -16.33 -19.39
C LEU A 77 19.29 -17.15 -20.23
N HIS A 78 19.81 -16.52 -21.30
CA HIS A 78 20.68 -17.15 -22.29
C HIS A 78 19.97 -18.24 -23.09
N SER A 79 18.79 -17.90 -23.62
CA SER A 79 18.03 -18.84 -24.43
C SER A 79 18.73 -19.14 -25.77
N THR A 80 18.57 -20.36 -26.28
CA THR A 80 19.24 -20.78 -27.54
C THR A 80 18.68 -20.04 -28.75
N SER A 81 17.36 -19.81 -28.78
CA SER A 81 16.68 -19.18 -29.92
C SER A 81 16.33 -17.71 -29.68
N GLY A 82 16.73 -17.14 -28.53
CA GLY A 82 16.51 -15.75 -28.18
C GLY A 82 15.08 -15.42 -27.76
N THR A 83 14.94 -14.24 -27.15
CA THR A 83 13.67 -13.62 -26.77
C THR A 83 13.49 -12.30 -27.53
N GLN A 84 12.25 -12.00 -27.93
CA GLN A 84 11.91 -10.72 -28.56
C GLN A 84 10.78 -10.01 -27.80
N VAL A 85 10.86 -8.68 -27.78
CA VAL A 85 9.81 -7.78 -27.29
C VAL A 85 9.47 -6.81 -28.41
N ASP A 86 8.18 -6.69 -28.76
CA ASP A 86 7.70 -5.86 -29.87
C ASP A 86 8.45 -6.10 -31.18
N ARG A 87 8.68 -7.39 -31.51
CA ARG A 87 9.45 -7.89 -32.68
C ARG A 87 10.95 -7.53 -32.69
N LYS A 88 11.47 -6.96 -31.61
CA LYS A 88 12.90 -6.64 -31.47
C LYS A 88 13.57 -7.65 -30.53
N PRO A 89 14.70 -8.26 -30.90
CA PRO A 89 15.42 -9.15 -30.00
C PRO A 89 15.95 -8.37 -28.80
N ILE A 90 15.90 -9.00 -27.62
CA ILE A 90 16.47 -8.45 -26.40
C ILE A 90 17.82 -9.12 -26.08
N PRO A 91 18.79 -8.39 -25.50
CA PRO A 91 20.07 -8.97 -25.10
C PRO A 91 19.95 -9.95 -23.93
N ALA A 92 20.68 -11.07 -24.00
CA ALA A 92 20.77 -12.04 -22.92
C ALA A 92 21.34 -11.41 -21.63
N HIS A 93 20.82 -11.85 -20.48
CA HIS A 93 21.19 -11.42 -19.12
C HIS A 93 21.03 -9.93 -18.80
N LYS A 94 20.48 -9.13 -19.71
CA LYS A 94 20.27 -7.70 -19.48
C LYS A 94 18.78 -7.42 -19.25
N PRO A 95 18.40 -6.87 -18.08
CA PRO A 95 17.04 -6.44 -17.82
C PRO A 95 16.55 -5.45 -18.86
N THR A 96 15.50 -5.83 -19.58
CA THR A 96 14.86 -4.99 -20.60
C THR A 96 13.49 -4.58 -20.10
N SER A 97 13.27 -3.27 -19.93
CA SER A 97 11.98 -2.77 -19.47
C SER A 97 10.90 -3.02 -20.52
N ILE A 98 9.79 -3.60 -20.10
CA ILE A 98 8.61 -3.85 -20.93
C ILE A 98 7.50 -2.88 -20.56
N LYS A 99 6.83 -2.33 -21.57
CA LYS A 99 5.70 -1.41 -21.41
C LYS A 99 4.39 -2.18 -21.38
N ASP A 100 3.33 -1.53 -20.89
CA ASP A 100 1.97 -2.05 -21.04
C ASP A 100 1.64 -2.26 -22.53
N GLY A 101 1.05 -3.41 -22.84
CA GLY A 101 0.72 -3.85 -24.19
C GLY A 101 1.92 -4.42 -24.98
N ALA A 102 3.11 -4.53 -24.39
CA ALA A 102 4.26 -5.09 -25.08
C ALA A 102 4.05 -6.58 -25.39
N VAL A 103 4.39 -6.98 -26.62
CA VAL A 103 4.24 -8.36 -27.10
C VAL A 103 5.58 -9.08 -27.03
N ILE A 104 5.62 -10.17 -26.28
CA ILE A 104 6.78 -11.03 -26.07
C ILE A 104 6.66 -12.27 -26.97
N LYS A 105 7.80 -12.66 -27.55
CA LYS A 105 7.99 -13.91 -28.31
C LYS A 105 9.23 -14.64 -27.79
N PHE A 106 9.09 -15.94 -27.56
CA PHE A 106 10.17 -16.81 -27.09
C PHE A 106 10.55 -17.78 -28.20
N GLY A 107 11.82 -17.78 -28.61
CA GLY A 107 12.30 -18.57 -29.75
C GLY A 107 11.44 -18.38 -31.00
N THR A 108 11.05 -19.50 -31.61
CA THR A 108 10.14 -19.54 -32.77
C THR A 108 8.72 -19.90 -32.39
N ASN A 109 8.36 -19.84 -31.10
CA ASN A 109 7.02 -20.20 -30.63
C ASN A 109 5.96 -19.28 -31.28
N PRO A 110 4.95 -19.85 -31.95
CA PRO A 110 3.94 -19.06 -32.66
C PRO A 110 2.94 -18.37 -31.71
N THR A 111 2.87 -18.78 -30.44
CA THR A 111 2.09 -18.13 -29.37
C THR A 111 2.63 -16.74 -29.07
N SER A 112 1.77 -15.75 -28.86
CA SER A 112 2.17 -14.40 -28.45
C SER A 112 1.76 -14.12 -27.01
N TYR A 113 2.64 -13.49 -26.24
CA TYR A 113 2.44 -13.20 -24.84
C TYR A 113 2.42 -11.69 -24.64
N THR A 114 1.29 -11.10 -24.30
CA THR A 114 1.15 -9.65 -24.13
C THR A 114 1.08 -9.31 -22.66
N VAL A 115 1.99 -8.46 -22.19
CA VAL A 115 1.94 -7.98 -20.80
C VAL A 115 0.97 -6.82 -20.71
N ARG A 116 -0.07 -6.99 -19.90
CA ARG A 116 -0.95 -5.91 -19.48
C ARG A 116 -0.54 -5.48 -18.10
N SER A 117 -0.19 -4.22 -17.94
CA SER A 117 0.03 -3.63 -16.63
C SER A 117 -0.75 -2.34 -16.54
N GLU A 118 -1.81 -2.39 -15.77
CA GLU A 118 -2.49 -1.19 -15.35
C GLU A 118 -1.84 -0.76 -14.04
N LYS A 119 -1.81 0.56 -13.76
CA LYS A 119 -1.78 0.94 -12.34
C LYS A 119 -2.86 0.10 -11.69
N ARG A 120 -2.63 -0.48 -10.50
CA ARG A 120 -3.78 -0.84 -9.68
C ARG A 120 -4.66 0.40 -9.77
N LYS A 121 -5.80 0.28 -10.47
CA LYS A 121 -6.94 1.08 -10.09
C LYS A 121 -6.92 0.77 -8.62
N SER A 122 -6.55 1.74 -7.81
CA SER A 122 -7.17 1.79 -6.52
C SER A 122 -8.61 1.51 -6.91
N THR A 123 -9.12 0.32 -6.56
CA THR A 123 -10.46 0.27 -6.02
C THR A 123 -10.48 1.52 -5.20
N ALA A 124 -11.08 2.59 -5.75
CA ALA A 124 -11.07 3.88 -5.12
C ALA A 124 -11.43 3.52 -3.70
N GLU A 125 -10.47 3.64 -2.76
CA GLU A 125 -10.75 3.21 -1.40
C GLU A 125 -12.06 3.87 -1.09
N PRO A 126 -13.13 3.10 -0.82
CA PRO A 126 -14.49 3.57 -1.03
C PRO A 126 -14.63 4.80 -0.17
N LYS A 127 -14.50 6.02 -0.74
CA LYS A 127 -13.97 7.21 -0.06
C LYS A 127 -14.24 7.11 1.44
N MET A 128 -13.36 6.44 2.21
CA MET A 128 -13.65 6.21 3.62
C MET A 128 -13.18 7.47 4.29
N LYS A 129 -13.86 8.56 3.95
CA LYS A 129 -13.88 9.73 4.77
C LYS A 129 -14.50 9.25 6.06
N VAL A 130 -13.68 9.20 7.08
CA VAL A 130 -14.16 9.02 8.44
C VAL A 130 -14.41 10.41 9.00
N ARG A 131 -15.35 10.51 9.93
CA ARG A 131 -15.54 11.73 10.72
C ARG A 131 -15.20 11.39 12.15
N ALA A 132 -14.36 12.19 12.79
CA ALA A 132 -14.05 11.97 14.20
C ALA A 132 -14.05 13.28 14.98
N SER A 133 -14.39 13.15 16.26
CA SER A 133 -14.14 14.16 17.26
C SER A 133 -12.93 13.73 18.10
N HIS A 134 -12.19 14.69 18.63
CA HIS A 134 -11.07 14.38 19.51
C HIS A 134 -10.97 15.29 20.73
N LEU A 135 -10.28 14.80 21.75
CA LEU A 135 -9.83 15.55 22.89
C LEU A 135 -8.30 15.43 22.95
N LEU A 136 -7.61 16.52 22.64
CA LEU A 136 -6.15 16.61 22.68
C LEU A 136 -5.66 17.26 23.97
N VAL A 137 -4.71 16.62 24.67
CA VAL A 137 -3.88 17.22 25.71
C VAL A 137 -2.43 17.31 25.21
N LYS A 138 -1.93 18.54 25.11
CA LYS A 138 -0.54 18.85 24.75
C LYS A 138 0.41 18.68 25.94
N HIS A 139 1.67 18.34 25.65
CA HIS A 139 2.81 18.32 26.57
C HIS A 139 3.96 19.19 26.05
N LYS A 140 5.02 19.36 26.85
CA LYS A 140 6.19 20.21 26.53
C LYS A 140 6.90 19.84 25.22
N ASP A 141 6.86 18.57 24.83
CA ASP A 141 7.49 18.05 23.60
C ASP A 141 6.52 18.00 22.41
N SER A 142 5.28 18.49 22.57
CA SER A 142 4.37 18.63 21.43
C SER A 142 4.91 19.64 20.44
N ARG A 143 4.76 19.38 19.13
CA ARG A 143 5.18 20.23 17.99
C ARG A 143 4.82 21.71 18.15
N ARG A 144 3.71 21.99 18.85
CA ARG A 144 3.29 23.34 19.26
C ARG A 144 2.85 23.31 20.73
N PRO A 145 3.74 23.55 21.71
CA PRO A 145 3.47 23.44 23.14
C PRO A 145 2.76 24.69 23.69
N SER A 146 1.69 25.11 23.00
CA SER A 146 0.83 26.24 23.35
C SER A 146 -0.57 25.99 22.79
N SER A 147 -1.60 26.52 23.42
CA SER A 147 -3.00 26.36 23.03
C SER A 147 -3.80 27.62 23.34
N TRP A 148 -5.09 27.59 23.02
CA TRP A 148 -6.02 28.64 23.41
C TRP A 148 -6.30 28.65 24.92
N LYS A 149 -6.16 27.50 25.61
CA LYS A 149 -6.28 27.42 27.08
C LYS A 149 -5.03 27.90 27.79
N GLU A 150 -3.88 27.62 27.20
CA GLU A 150 -2.59 27.75 27.86
C GLU A 150 -1.52 28.27 26.91
N PRO A 151 -0.97 29.48 27.14
CA PRO A 151 0.00 30.08 26.23
C PRO A 151 1.33 29.32 26.19
N THR A 152 1.70 28.63 27.27
CA THR A 152 2.91 27.80 27.36
C THR A 152 2.59 26.52 28.11
N VAL A 153 2.84 25.37 27.49
CA VAL A 153 2.62 24.05 28.07
C VAL A 153 3.94 23.48 28.58
N THR A 154 4.04 23.26 29.89
CA THR A 154 5.26 22.74 30.55
C THR A 154 5.14 21.29 31.02
N ARG A 155 3.93 20.73 31.04
CA ARG A 155 3.66 19.37 31.51
C ARG A 155 4.40 18.30 30.71
N THR A 156 4.71 17.19 31.36
CA THR A 156 5.32 16.03 30.72
C THR A 156 4.33 15.25 29.87
N LYS A 157 4.85 14.32 29.06
CA LYS A 157 4.02 13.42 28.26
C LYS A 157 3.20 12.48 29.15
N GLU A 158 3.76 12.08 30.29
CA GLU A 158 3.15 11.22 31.29
C GLU A 158 1.99 11.94 31.99
N GLU A 159 2.17 13.20 32.40
CA GLU A 159 1.09 14.03 32.98
C GLU A 159 -0.04 14.24 31.97
N ALA A 160 0.28 14.45 30.68
CA ALA A 160 -0.72 14.54 29.63
C ALA A 160 -1.50 13.23 29.43
N LEU A 161 -0.82 12.08 29.57
CA LEU A 161 -1.45 10.76 29.51
C LEU A 161 -2.39 10.55 30.70
N GLU A 162 -1.98 10.90 31.92
CA GLU A 162 -2.80 10.79 33.13
C GLU A 162 -4.08 11.63 33.01
N MET A 163 -3.97 12.87 32.49
CA MET A 163 -5.13 13.71 32.19
C MET A 163 -6.09 13.05 31.19
N ILE A 164 -5.55 12.52 30.09
CA ILE A 164 -6.33 11.80 29.07
C ILE A 164 -7.01 10.57 29.66
N GLN A 165 -6.34 9.79 30.50
CA GLN A 165 -6.93 8.63 31.18
C GLN A 165 -8.06 9.05 32.12
N GLY A 166 -7.88 10.15 32.86
CA GLY A 166 -8.94 10.73 33.69
C GLY A 166 -10.17 11.15 32.88
N PHE A 167 -9.98 11.76 31.70
CA PHE A 167 -11.07 12.11 30.79
C PHE A 167 -11.75 10.87 30.21
N HIS A 168 -10.99 9.86 29.80
CA HIS A 168 -11.53 8.59 29.33
C HIS A 168 -12.43 7.93 30.38
N GLN A 169 -11.99 7.91 31.65
CA GLN A 169 -12.79 7.36 32.74
C GLN A 169 -14.10 8.13 32.94
N GLN A 170 -14.08 9.46 32.84
CA GLN A 170 -15.30 10.29 32.95
C GLN A 170 -16.28 10.01 31.81
N LEU A 171 -15.79 9.82 30.58
CA LEU A 171 -16.62 9.50 29.42
C LEU A 171 -17.28 8.12 29.55
N VAL A 172 -16.53 7.13 30.03
CA VAL A 172 -17.03 5.75 30.14
C VAL A 172 -17.90 5.53 31.40
N SER A 173 -17.57 6.16 32.53
CA SER A 173 -18.23 5.88 33.83
C SER A 173 -19.31 6.88 34.21
N ASN A 174 -19.09 8.17 33.93
CA ASN A 174 -19.95 9.24 34.44
C ASN A 174 -20.97 9.70 33.39
N GLY A 175 -20.94 9.14 32.17
CA GLY A 175 -21.86 9.49 31.09
C GLY A 175 -21.73 10.94 30.63
N VAL A 176 -20.59 11.59 30.85
CA VAL A 176 -20.34 12.96 30.38
C VAL A 176 -20.30 12.95 28.85
N ASP A 177 -20.99 13.90 28.24
CA ASP A 177 -20.96 14.08 26.79
C ASP A 177 -19.57 14.47 26.27
N PHE A 178 -19.10 13.78 25.22
CA PHE A 178 -17.76 13.97 24.65
C PHE A 178 -17.54 15.40 24.17
N ALA A 179 -18.54 15.97 23.47
CA ALA A 179 -18.42 17.31 22.92
C ALA A 179 -18.28 18.35 24.04
N THR A 180 -19.04 18.21 25.11
CA THR A 180 -18.96 19.06 26.30
C THR A 180 -17.57 19.00 26.94
N LEU A 181 -17.01 17.80 27.12
CA LEU A 181 -15.70 17.63 27.72
C LEU A 181 -14.59 18.16 26.81
N ALA A 182 -14.64 17.87 25.51
CA ALA A 182 -13.67 18.35 24.54
C ALA A 182 -13.68 19.88 24.41
N SER A 183 -14.86 20.52 24.45
CA SER A 183 -14.97 21.98 24.44
C SER A 183 -14.32 22.65 25.65
N LYS A 184 -14.41 22.01 26.82
CA LYS A 184 -13.82 22.56 28.05
C LYS A 184 -12.34 22.25 28.17
N GLU A 185 -11.93 21.02 27.84
CA GLU A 185 -10.61 20.50 28.21
C GLU A 185 -9.61 20.39 27.06
N SER A 186 -10.04 20.35 25.80
CA SER A 186 -9.10 20.12 24.70
C SER A 186 -8.21 21.33 24.41
N HIS A 187 -6.92 21.06 24.18
CA HIS A 187 -5.90 22.02 23.73
C HIS A 187 -5.89 22.21 22.20
N CYS A 188 -6.80 21.57 21.46
CA CYS A 188 -7.01 21.79 20.04
C CYS A 188 -8.01 22.94 19.81
N SER A 189 -7.89 23.65 18.69
CA SER A 189 -8.88 24.68 18.30
C SER A 189 -10.25 24.09 17.93
N SER A 190 -10.33 22.78 17.64
CA SER A 190 -11.61 22.08 17.44
C SER A 190 -12.46 22.04 18.71
N ALA A 191 -11.93 22.38 19.89
CA ALA A 191 -12.69 22.55 21.12
C ALA A 191 -13.93 23.46 20.94
N GLN A 192 -13.83 24.50 20.10
CA GLN A 192 -14.97 25.39 19.79
C GLN A 192 -16.14 24.67 19.09
N ARG A 193 -15.90 23.49 18.52
CA ARG A 193 -16.89 22.61 17.86
C ARG A 193 -17.04 21.27 18.59
N GLY A 194 -16.82 21.23 19.90
CA GLY A 194 -16.92 19.98 20.67
C GLY A 194 -15.88 18.92 20.29
N GLY A 195 -14.74 19.34 19.75
CA GLY A 195 -13.68 18.44 19.30
C GLY A 195 -13.84 17.92 17.86
N ASP A 196 -14.91 18.28 17.15
CA ASP A 196 -15.18 17.80 15.78
C ASP A 196 -14.14 18.28 14.77
N LEU A 197 -13.50 17.32 14.11
CA LEU A 197 -12.50 17.55 13.06
C LEU A 197 -13.11 17.58 11.66
N GLY A 198 -14.40 17.26 11.53
CA GLY A 198 -15.04 17.04 10.25
C GLY A 198 -14.59 15.75 9.58
N GLU A 199 -14.95 15.59 8.31
CA GLU A 199 -14.54 14.43 7.52
C GLU A 199 -13.10 14.56 7.05
N PHE A 200 -12.35 13.47 7.19
CA PHE A 200 -11.01 13.37 6.63
C PHE A 200 -10.76 11.98 6.04
N GLY A 201 -9.95 11.96 4.98
CA GLY A 201 -9.46 10.76 4.34
C GLY A 201 -7.98 10.49 4.64
N PRO A 202 -7.42 9.42 4.06
CA PRO A 202 -6.03 9.05 4.25
C PRO A 202 -5.04 10.17 3.91
N GLY A 203 -3.98 10.31 4.70
CA GLY A 203 -2.91 11.30 4.56
C GLY A 203 -3.27 12.70 5.08
N GLN A 204 -4.48 12.93 5.59
CA GLN A 204 -4.89 14.24 6.11
C GLN A 204 -4.62 14.42 7.61
N MET A 205 -4.42 13.32 8.35
CA MET A 205 -4.09 13.31 9.77
C MET A 205 -2.72 12.67 10.02
N GLN A 206 -2.16 12.87 11.22
CA GLN A 206 -0.92 12.18 11.61
C GLN A 206 -1.15 10.67 11.68
N LYS A 207 -0.17 9.88 11.20
CA LYS A 207 -0.32 8.45 10.98
C LYS A 207 -0.90 7.67 12.19
N PRO A 208 -0.46 7.89 13.44
CA PRO A 208 -1.04 7.19 14.59
C PRO A 208 -2.52 7.55 14.86
N PHE A 209 -2.92 8.79 14.62
CA PHE A 209 -4.31 9.25 14.78
C PHE A 209 -5.21 8.67 13.69
N GLU A 210 -4.70 8.68 12.46
CA GLU A 210 -5.35 8.07 11.31
C GLU A 210 -5.57 6.58 11.56
N ASP A 211 -4.52 5.82 11.82
CA ASP A 211 -4.60 4.37 12.00
C ASP A 211 -5.60 3.98 13.10
N ALA A 212 -5.59 4.70 14.23
CA ALA A 212 -6.58 4.50 15.28
C ALA A 212 -8.01 4.77 14.79
N THR A 213 -8.26 5.91 14.14
CA THR A 213 -9.62 6.29 13.71
C THR A 213 -10.19 5.31 12.68
N PHE A 214 -9.37 4.87 11.72
CA PHE A 214 -9.81 3.97 10.65
C PHE A 214 -10.09 2.54 11.16
N GLN A 215 -9.46 2.12 12.25
CA GLN A 215 -9.67 0.80 12.87
C GLN A 215 -10.91 0.76 13.79
N MET A 216 -11.37 1.91 14.27
CA MET A 216 -12.51 2.02 15.19
C MET A 216 -13.86 1.91 14.48
N ASN A 217 -14.90 1.44 15.16
CA ASN A 217 -16.27 1.49 14.66
C ASN A 217 -16.91 2.87 14.90
N VAL A 218 -17.94 3.24 14.14
CA VAL A 218 -18.69 4.48 14.40
C VAL A 218 -19.35 4.41 15.77
N GLY A 219 -19.15 5.43 16.60
CA GLY A 219 -19.57 5.51 17.99
C GLY A 219 -18.53 5.02 18.99
N GLU A 220 -17.42 4.42 18.54
CA GLU A 220 -16.37 3.89 19.41
C GLU A 220 -15.46 5.01 19.94
N LEU A 221 -15.09 4.89 21.22
CA LEU A 221 -14.13 5.75 21.90
C LEU A 221 -12.78 5.02 21.98
N SER A 222 -11.70 5.68 21.56
CA SER A 222 -10.36 5.11 21.61
C SER A 222 -9.76 5.15 23.01
N GLY A 223 -8.74 4.32 23.22
CA GLY A 223 -7.73 4.59 24.25
C GLY A 223 -6.84 5.79 23.90
N PRO A 224 -5.83 6.09 24.72
CA PRO A 224 -4.89 7.18 24.46
C PRO A 224 -4.07 6.95 23.18
N VAL A 225 -4.10 7.92 22.26
CA VAL A 225 -3.34 7.89 21.01
C VAL A 225 -2.28 8.99 21.03
N PHE A 226 -1.03 8.62 20.76
CA PHE A 226 0.10 9.55 20.78
C PHE A 226 0.41 10.07 19.39
N THR A 227 0.58 11.38 19.26
CA THR A 227 1.07 12.03 18.04
C THR A 227 2.06 13.14 18.38
N ASP A 228 2.68 13.76 17.39
CA ASP A 228 3.55 14.92 17.60
C ASP A 228 2.77 16.13 18.15
N SER A 229 1.45 16.12 18.08
CA SER A 229 0.62 17.21 18.63
C SER A 229 0.30 17.01 20.12
N GLY A 230 0.55 15.83 20.69
CA GLY A 230 0.22 15.48 22.06
C GLY A 230 -0.50 14.14 22.18
N VAL A 231 -1.27 13.98 23.25
CA VAL A 231 -2.04 12.77 23.56
C VAL A 231 -3.52 13.01 23.25
N HIS A 232 -4.15 12.06 22.57
CA HIS A 232 -5.52 12.18 22.07
C HIS A 232 -6.44 11.11 22.65
N LEU A 233 -7.69 11.47 22.89
CA LEU A 233 -8.84 10.56 22.80
C LEU A 233 -9.58 10.84 21.50
N ILE A 234 -10.03 9.78 20.84
CA ILE A 234 -10.72 9.85 19.55
C ILE A 234 -12.11 9.22 19.74
N LEU A 235 -13.13 9.89 19.24
CA LEU A 235 -14.48 9.34 19.08
C LEU A 235 -14.79 9.29 17.59
N ARG A 236 -14.99 8.09 17.03
CA ARG A 236 -15.41 7.98 15.63
C ARG A 236 -16.90 8.32 15.53
N THR A 237 -17.23 9.26 14.65
CA THR A 237 -18.59 9.80 14.46
C THR A 237 -19.17 9.56 13.06
N GLY A 238 -18.36 9.06 12.12
CA GLY A 238 -18.72 8.71 10.74
C GLY A 238 -17.64 7.87 10.07
#